data_AF-T1CMA9-F1
#
_entry.id   AF-T1CMA9-F1
#
_cell.length_a   1.000
_cell.length_b   1.000
_cell.length_c   1.000
_cell.angle_alpha   90.00
_cell.angle_beta   90.00
_cell.angle_gamma   90.00
#
_symmetry.space_group_name_H-M   'P 1'
#
loop_
_entity.id
_entity.type
_entity.pdbx_description
1 polymer ?
#
loop_
_entity_poly.entity_id
_entity_poly.type
_entity_poly.pdbx_seq_one_letter_code
_entity_poly.pdbx_strand_id
1 'polypeptide(L)' 'MIDLKKRLELTVMPTERCNFRCVYCYEDFVIGKMKPPVREGIKNLIAKRVERYGLDYLSLSWFGGEPLLAKDVVFEICE' A
#
# COMPACT_ATOMS: atom_id res chain seq x y z
N MET A 1 9.40 2.17 26.75
CA MET A 1 9.13 3.26 25.78
C MET A 1 9.16 2.65 24.39
N ILE A 2 8.19 2.97 23.54
CA ILE A 2 8.14 2.51 22.14
C ILE A 2 8.96 3.49 21.29
N ASP A 3 9.95 3.00 20.55
CA ASP A 3 10.68 3.81 19.56
C ASP A 3 9.86 3.89 18.27
N LEU A 4 9.23 5.04 18.04
CA LEU A 4 8.41 5.29 16.86
C LEU A 4 9.19 5.19 15.54
N LYS A 5 10.53 5.28 15.55
CA LYS A 5 11.34 5.13 14.34
C LYS A 5 11.43 3.67 13.87
N LYS A 6 11.19 2.72 14.77
CA LYS A 6 11.21 1.27 14.51
C LYS A 6 9.86 0.68 14.15
N ARG A 7 8.83 1.53 14.06
CA ARG A 7 7.48 1.13 13.67
C ARG A 7 7.07 1.85 12.40
N LEU A 8 6.46 1.13 11.47
CA LEU A 8 5.92 1.67 10.24
C LEU A 8 4.52 1.10 10.01
N GLU A 9 3.55 1.99 9.82
CA GLU A 9 2.20 1.65 9.39
C GLU A 9 1.98 2.28 8.02
N LEU A 10 1.60 1.48 7.03
CA LEU A 10 1.33 1.93 5.67
C LEU A 10 -0.06 1.49 5.25
N THR A 11 -0.86 2.45 4.78
CA THR A 11 -2.06 2.17 4.00
C THR A 11 -1.70 2.30 2.52
N VAL A 12 -1.89 1.22 1.77
CA VAL A 12 -1.51 1.11 0.37
C VAL A 12 -2.77 0.91 -0.47
N MET A 13 -2.87 1.64 -1.59
CA MET A 13 -3.99 1.56 -2.53
C MET A 13 -3.54 0.84 -3.82
N PRO A 14 -3.75 -0.48 -3.96
CA PRO A 14 -3.31 -1.24 -5.13
C PRO A 14 -4.05 -0.82 -6.41
N THR A 15 -5.28 -0.37 -6.25
CA THR A 15 -6.10 0.16 -7.32
C THR A 15 -7.23 1.04 -6.81
N GLU A 16 -7.63 2.03 -7.60
CA GLU A 16 -8.90 2.75 -7.43
C GLU A 16 -10.08 1.94 -8.00
N ARG A 17 -9.85 0.96 -8.89
CA ARG A 17 -10.95 0.20 -9.51
C ARG A 17 -11.73 -0.54 -8.44
N CYS A 18 -13.05 -0.42 -8.50
CA CYS A 18 -13.99 -1.15 -7.66
C CYS A 18 -15.00 -1.89 -8.54
N ASN A 19 -15.49 -3.05 -8.07
CA ASN A 19 -16.61 -3.80 -8.66
C ASN A 19 -17.98 -3.32 -8.14
N PHE A 20 -18.01 -2.31 -7.26
CA PHE A 20 -19.22 -1.62 -6.79
C PHE A 20 -19.17 -0.12 -7.16
N ARG A 21 -20.32 0.57 -7.03
CA ARG A 21 -20.49 2.00 -7.30
C ARG A 21 -21.30 2.67 -6.19
N CYS A 22 -20.72 2.72 -5.00
CA CYS A 22 -21.35 3.31 -3.82
C CYS A 22 -21.67 4.79 -4.08
N VAL A 23 -22.89 5.23 -3.81
CA VAL A 23 -23.35 6.63 -4.04
C VAL A 23 -22.62 7.68 -3.22
N TYR A 24 -21.89 7.24 -2.19
CA TYR A 24 -21.08 8.06 -1.28
C TYR A 24 -19.57 7.84 -1.47
N CYS A 25 -19.15 7.15 -2.53
CA CYS A 25 -17.74 6.94 -2.82
C CYS A 25 -17.07 8.26 -3.22
N TYR A 26 -15.91 8.56 -2.64
CA TYR A 26 -15.15 9.78 -2.93
C TYR A 26 -14.15 9.62 -4.08
N GLU A 27 -13.87 8.39 -4.54
CA GLU A 27 -12.89 8.10 -5.58
C GLU A 27 -13.45 8.44 -6.98
N ASP A 28 -12.62 9.02 -7.85
CA ASP A 28 -12.97 9.36 -9.24
C ASP A 28 -12.57 8.28 -10.27
N PHE A 29 -11.83 7.27 -9.84
CA PHE A 29 -11.40 6.09 -10.61
C PHE A 29 -10.45 6.38 -11.79
N VAL A 30 -9.76 7.52 -11.81
CA VAL A 30 -8.96 7.99 -12.96
C VAL A 30 -7.67 7.20 -13.18
N ILE A 31 -6.97 6.80 -12.13
CA ILE A 31 -5.65 6.14 -12.23
C ILE A 31 -5.80 4.64 -12.48
N GLY A 32 -6.80 4.04 -11.85
CA GLY A 32 -7.02 2.60 -11.95
C GLY A 32 -5.98 1.80 -11.16
N LYS A 33 -5.10 1.03 -11.82
CA LYS A 33 -4.16 0.11 -11.16
C LYS A 33 -2.82 0.78 -10.83
N MET A 34 -2.27 0.53 -9.64
CA MET A 34 -0.98 1.07 -9.21
C MET A 34 0.13 0.76 -10.23
N LYS A 35 0.86 1.79 -10.63
CA LYS A 35 1.93 1.71 -11.62
C LYS A 35 3.20 1.06 -11.03
N PRO A 36 3.99 0.31 -11.81
CA PRO A 36 5.20 -0.37 -11.32
C PRO A 36 6.20 0.54 -10.56
N PRO A 37 6.50 1.78 -11.00
CA PRO A 37 7.43 2.64 -10.26
C PRO A 37 6.98 2.98 -8.84
N VAL A 38 5.66 2.98 -8.58
CA VAL A 38 5.10 3.23 -7.24
C VAL A 38 5.31 2.01 -6.34
N ARG A 39 5.13 0.80 -6.89
CA ARG A 39 5.37 -0.47 -6.16
C ARG A 39 6.82 -0.57 -5.73
N GLU A 40 7.75 -0.29 -6.66
CA GLU A 40 9.17 -0.19 -6.37
C GLU A 40 9.47 0.88 -5.31
N GLY A 41 8.84 2.04 -5.39
CA GLY A 41 8.95 3.08 -4.37
C GLY A 41 8.55 2.61 -2.97
N ILE A 42 7.47 1.84 -2.86
CA ILE A 42 7.00 1.28 -1.58
C ILE A 42 8.00 0.26 -1.03
N LYS A 43 8.45 -0.70 -1.86
CA LYS A 43 9.46 -1.69 -1.46
C LYS A 43 10.76 -1.02 -0.99
N ASN A 44 11.23 -0.01 -1.73
CA ASN A 44 12.40 0.78 -1.37
C ASN A 44 12.22 1.59 -0.07
N LEU A 45 11.02 2.11 0.20
CA LEU A 45 10.73 2.80 1.46
C LEU A 45 10.86 1.83 2.64
N ILE A 46 10.27 0.63 2.53
CA ILE A 46 10.32 -0.40 3.58
C ILE A 46 11.76 -0.86 3.81
N ALA A 47 12.49 -1.20 2.74
CA ALA A 47 13.89 -1.64 2.83
C ALA A 47 14.77 -0.59 3.54
N LYS A 48 14.68 0.68 3.13
CA LYS A 48 15.42 1.78 3.78
C LYS A 48 15.07 1.95 5.25
N ARG A 49 13.82 1.66 5.65
CA ARG A 49 13.39 1.73 7.05
C ARG A 49 14.00 0.61 7.88
N VAL A 50 14.07 -0.61 7.33
CA VAL A 50 14.76 -1.74 7.94
C VAL A 50 16.24 -1.42 8.12
N GLU A 51 16.94 -1.06 7.03
CA GLU A 51 18.39 -0.85 7.03
C GLU A 51 18.84 0.32 7.91
N ARG A 52 18.13 1.46 7.88
CA ARG A 52 18.58 2.69 8.53
C ARG A 52 18.12 2.84 9.98
N TYR A 53 16.94 2.32 10.30
CA TYR A 53 16.31 2.56 11.60
C TYR A 53 16.07 1.28 12.39
N GLY A 54 16.36 0.10 11.83
CA GLY A 54 16.07 -1.18 12.49
C GLY A 54 14.57 -1.33 12.71
N LEU A 55 13.80 -1.32 11.61
CA LEU A 55 12.35 -1.49 11.66
C LEU A 55 11.99 -2.84 12.29
N ASP A 56 11.35 -2.80 13.46
CA ASP A 56 10.95 -3.98 14.24
C ASP A 56 9.48 -4.38 13.96
N TYR A 57 8.65 -3.42 13.52
CA TYR A 57 7.23 -3.66 13.24
C TYR A 57 6.76 -2.94 11.98
N LEU A 58 6.21 -3.72 11.05
CA LEU A 58 5.53 -3.24 9.85
C LEU A 58 4.05 -3.66 9.90
N SER A 59 3.14 -2.70 9.71
CA SER A 59 1.73 -2.97 9.43
C SER A 59 1.39 -2.46 8.04
N LEU A 60 0.82 -3.34 7.22
CA LEU A 60 0.28 -3.00 5.90
C LEU A 60 -1.24 -3.10 5.94
N SER A 61 -1.91 -2.05 5.48
CA SER A 61 -3.36 -1.99 5.31
C SER A 61 -3.67 -1.76 3.84
N TRP A 62 -4.56 -2.57 3.27
CA TRP A 62 -4.98 -2.44 1.87
C TRP A 62 -6.22 -1.57 1.75
N PHE A 63 -6.21 -0.64 0.80
CA PHE A 63 -7.27 0.32 0.58
C PHE A 63 -7.45 0.65 -0.91
N GLY A 64 -8.26 1.67 -1.24
CA GLY A 64 -8.70 1.99 -2.59
C GLY A 64 -10.06 1.37 -2.88
N GLY A 65 -10.40 1.26 -4.17
CA GLY A 65 -11.68 0.73 -4.61
C GLY A 65 -11.95 -0.68 -4.11
N GLU A 66 -11.54 -1.69 -4.86
CA GLU A 66 -11.53 -3.09 -4.39
C GLU A 66 -10.10 -3.64 -4.57
N PRO A 67 -9.29 -3.70 -3.50
CA PRO A 67 -7.89 -4.11 -3.55
C PRO A 67 -7.67 -5.44 -4.28
N LEU A 68 -8.60 -6.40 -4.15
CA LEU A 68 -8.45 -7.72 -4.74
C LEU A 68 -8.63 -7.74 -6.26
N LEU A 69 -9.16 -6.68 -6.88
CA LEU A 69 -9.12 -6.51 -8.34
C LEU A 69 -7.69 -6.30 -8.87
N ALA A 70 -6.75 -5.94 -7.99
CA ALA A 70 -5.33 -5.81 -8.27
C ALA A 70 -4.49 -6.73 -7.37
N LYS A 71 -4.97 -7.96 -7.13
CA LYS A 71 -4.31 -8.95 -6.26
C LYS A 71 -2.84 -9.20 -6.58
N ASP A 72 -2.42 -9.09 -7.85
CA ASP A 72 -1.02 -9.24 -8.24
C ASP A 72 -0.13 -8.16 -7.61
N VAL A 73 -0.64 -6.94 -7.45
CA VAL A 73 0.06 -5.83 -6.78
C VAL A 73 0.15 -6.07 -5.28
N VAL A 74 -0.93 -6.58 -4.68
CA VAL A 74 -0.98 -6.94 -3.25
C VAL A 74 0.08 -8.00 -2.95
N PHE A 75 0.13 -9.07 -3.74
CA PHE A 75 1.11 -10.13 -3.55
C PHE A 75 2.54 -9.65 -3.83
N GLU A 76 2.78 -8.88 -4.90
CA GLU A 76 4.11 -8.34 -5.23
C GLU A 76 4.70 -7.46 -4.11
N ILE A 77 3.87 -6.73 -3.36
CA ILE A 77 4.33 -5.88 -2.25
C ILE A 77 4.55 -6.70 -0.97
N CYS A 78 3.89 -7.85 -0.82
CA CYS A 78 4.04 -8.75 0.33
C CYS A 78 5.25 -9.69 0.24
N GLU A 79 5.79 -9.91 -0.96
CA GLU A 79 7.01 -10.68 -1.22
C GLU A 79 8.28 -9.89 -0.87
#